data_AF-A0A3D1L9R3-F1
#
_entry.id   AF-A0A3D1L9R3-F1
#
_cell.length_a   1.000
_cell.length_b   1.000
_cell.length_c   1.000
_cell.angle_alpha   90.00
_cell.angle_beta   90.00
_cell.angle_gamma   90.00
#
_symmetry.space_group_name_H-M   'P 1'
#
loop_
_entity.id
_entity.type
_entity.pdbx_description
1 polymer ?
#
loop_
_entity_poly.entity_id
_entity_poly.type
_entity_poly.pdbx_seq_one_letter_code
_entity_poly.pdbx_strand_id
1 'polypeptide(L)' 'HVVRCFEDPNVTHVEGSTDPLRDIEIINTELIMADLEMIDRRIDKAQKNAKGGDKRFNH' A
#
# COMPACT_ATOMS: atom_id res chain seq x y z
N HIS A 1 8.72 0.75 -10.39
CA HIS A 1 7.98 1.98 -10.75
C HIS A 1 8.78 2.78 -11.77
N VAL A 2 8.11 3.34 -12.77
CA VAL A 2 8.69 4.36 -13.67
C VAL A 2 8.42 5.71 -13.02
N VAL A 3 9.42 6.59 -12.99
CA VAL A 3 9.36 7.88 -12.28
C VAL A 3 9.62 9.01 -13.26
N ARG A 4 8.84 10.10 -13.15
CA ARG A 4 8.96 11.27 -14.01
C ARG A 4 10.11 12.15 -13.50
N CYS A 5 11.08 12.46 -14.36
CA CYS A 5 12.23 13.31 -14.02
C CYS A 5 12.36 14.53 -14.95
N PHE A 6 11.25 15.04 -15.49
CA PHE A 6 11.24 16.21 -16.37
C PHE A 6 10.00 17.08 -16.12
N GLU A 7 10.17 18.39 -16.28
CA GLU A 7 9.07 19.35 -16.24
C GLU A 7 8.46 19.52 -17.64
N ASP A 8 7.13 19.59 -17.71
CA ASP A 8 6.38 19.94 -18.92
C ASP A 8 5.16 20.76 -18.49
N PRO A 9 5.03 22.03 -18.92
CA PRO A 9 3.94 22.92 -18.51
C PRO A 9 2.56 22.45 -19.01
N ASN A 10 2.50 21.56 -20.01
CA ASN A 10 1.25 20.99 -20.50
C ASN A 10 0.81 19.77 -19.69
N VAL A 11 1.61 19.31 -18.72
CA VAL A 11 1.34 18.11 -17.93
C VAL A 11 1.34 18.44 -16.44
N THR A 12 0.14 18.55 -15.87
CA THR A 12 -0.07 18.84 -14.45
C THR A 12 0.53 17.76 -13.55
N HIS A 13 1.29 18.18 -12.54
CA HIS A 13 1.75 17.33 -11.46
C HIS A 13 0.83 17.50 -10.25
N VAL A 14 0.38 16.41 -9.62
CA VAL A 14 -0.57 16.46 -8.50
C VAL A 14 0.00 17.26 -7.32
N GLU A 15 1.29 17.06 -7.02
CA GLU A 15 2.02 17.81 -5.99
C GLU A 15 2.46 19.22 -6.41
N GLY A 16 2.02 19.70 -7.58
CA GLY A 16 2.33 21.04 -8.10
C GLY A 16 3.75 21.20 -8.68
N SER A 17 4.68 20.29 -8.37
CA SER A 17 6.02 20.25 -8.96
C SER A 17 6.49 18.81 -9.16
N THR A 18 7.40 18.60 -10.12
CA THR A 18 8.04 17.30 -10.31
C THR A 18 9.15 17.12 -9.27
N ASP A 19 9.02 16.13 -8.40
CA ASP A 19 10.08 15.72 -7.46
C ASP A 19 10.16 14.19 -7.46
N PRO A 20 11.10 13.60 -8.21
CA PRO A 20 11.20 12.15 -8.36
C PRO A 20 11.36 11.39 -7.04
N LEU A 21 12.05 11.96 -6.04
CA LEU A 21 12.28 11.29 -4.77
C LEU A 21 11.00 11.27 -3.95
N ARG A 22 10.32 12.40 -3.85
CA ARG A 22 9.02 12.51 -3.19
C ARG A 22 8.00 11.58 -3.83
N ASP A 23 7.94 11.51 -5.15
CA ASP A 23 6.98 10.65 -5.85
C ASP A 23 7.21 9.16 -5.55
N ILE A 24 8.48 8.72 -5.50
CA ILE A 24 8.83 7.35 -5.10
C ILE A 24 8.39 7.08 -3.66
N GLU A 25 8.66 8.01 -2.75
CA GLU A 25 8.29 7.87 -1.34
C GLU A 25 6.77 7.78 -1.16
N ILE A 26 6.00 8.61 -1.87
CA ILE A 26 4.53 8.57 -1.86
C ILE A 26 4.05 7.19 -2.31
N ILE A 27 4.48 6.72 -3.48
CA ILE A 27 4.07 5.42 -4.02
C ILE A 27 4.42 4.29 -3.06
N ASN A 28 5.64 4.27 -2.53
CA ASN A 28 6.06 3.23 -1.58
C ASN A 28 5.22 3.26 -0.31
N THR A 29 4.90 4.45 0.21
CA THR A 29 4.07 4.59 1.41
C THR A 29 2.66 4.07 1.15
N GLU A 30 2.06 4.40 0.01
CA GLU A 30 0.73 3.90 -0.37
C GLU A 30 0.69 2.37 -0.47
N LEU A 31 1.71 1.77 -1.10
CA LEU A 31 1.81 0.32 -1.21
C LEU A 31 1.96 -0.36 0.15
N ILE A 32 2.81 0.18 1.02
CA ILE A 32 2.99 -0.33 2.39
C ILE A 32 1.67 -0.25 3.16
N MET A 33 0.95 0.87 3.06
CA MET A 33 -0.35 1.02 3.72
C MET A 33 -1.39 0.02 3.21
N ALA A 34 -1.44 -0.23 1.90
CA ALA A 34 -2.33 -1.23 1.31
C ALA A 34 -2.00 -2.65 1.79
N ASP A 35 -0.71 -2.99 1.88
CA ASP A 35 -0.26 -4.29 2.39
C ASP A 35 -0.59 -4.46 3.88
N LEU A 36 -0.41 -3.41 4.69
CA LEU A 36 -0.79 -3.41 6.11
C LEU A 36 -2.30 -3.65 6.29
N GLU A 37 -3.14 -2.93 5.54
CA GLU A 37 -4.58 -3.13 5.58
C GLU A 37 -4.97 -4.57 5.18
N MET A 38 -4.29 -5.14 4.18
CA MET A 38 -4.50 -6.51 3.76
C MET A 38 -4.12 -7.52 4.86
N ILE A 39 -3.00 -7.30 5.54
CA ILE A 39 -2.53 -8.13 6.65
C ILE A 39 -3.53 -8.07 7.81
N ASP A 40 -3.99 -6.88 8.20
CA ASP A 40 -4.97 -6.70 9.28
C ASP A 40 -6.26 -7.47 8.99
N ARG A 41 -6.81 -7.35 7.77
CA ARG A 41 -7.99 -8.11 7.33
C ARG A 41 -7.78 -9.63 7.39
N ARG A 42 -6.56 -10.09 7.06
CA ARG A 42 -6.21 -11.53 7.13
C ARG A 42 -6.10 -12.01 8.58
N ILE A 43 -5.50 -11.21 9.46
CA ILE A 43 -5.39 -11.51 10.89
C ILE A 43 -6.79 -11.62 11.51
N ASP A 44 -7.67 -10.64 11.26
CA ASP A 44 -9.04 -10.65 11.78
C ASP A 44 -9.81 -11.90 11.34
N LYS A 45 -9.67 -12.30 10.07
CA LYS A 45 -10.29 -13.52 9.54
C LYS A 45 -9.72 -14.77 10.20
N ALA A 46 -8.40 -14.85 10.36
CA ALA A 46 -7.74 -15.98 11.00
C ALA A 46 -8.18 -16.12 12.46
N GLN A 47 -8.24 -15.02 13.22
CA GLN A 47 -8.72 -15.01 14.60
C GLN A 47 -10.17 -15.48 14.73
N LYS A 48 -11.06 -15.01 13.83
CA LYS A 48 -12.46 -15.48 13.80
C LYS A 48 -12.54 -16.97 13.50
N ASN A 49 -11.77 -17.47 12.54
CA ASN A 49 -11.74 -18.89 12.18
C ASN A 49 -11.20 -19.78 13.30
N ALA A 50 -10.16 -19.33 14.01
CA ALA A 50 -9.61 -20.03 15.16
C ALA A 50 -10.65 -20.16 16.29
N LYS A 51 -11.37 -19.07 16.60
CA LYS A 51 -12.47 -19.10 17.59
C LYS A 51 -13.65 -19.99 17.14
N GLY A 52 -13.88 -20.10 15.84
CA GLY A 52 -14.95 -20.91 15.25
C GLY A 52 -14.67 -22.42 15.19
N GLY A 53 -13.51 -22.89 15.65
CA GLY A 53 -13.18 -24.32 15.71
C GLY A 53 -12.68 -24.93 14.40
N ASP A 54 -12.25 -24.11 13.42
CA ASP A 54 -11.59 -24.64 12.21
C ASP A 54 -10.22 -25.24 12.61
N LYS A 55 -10.15 -26.58 12.56
CA LYS A 55 -8.98 -27.37 13.01
C LYS A 55 -7.67 -26.98 12.31
N ARG A 56 -7.72 -26.30 11.17
CA ARG A 56 -6.53 -25.77 10.46
C ARG A 56 -5.82 -24.66 11.22
N PHE A 57 -6.50 -23.98 12.15
CA PHE A 57 -5.95 -22.88 12.95
C PHE A 57 -5.77 -23.26 14.43
N ASN A 58 -6.02 -24.51 14.80
CA ASN A 58 -5.76 -25.05 16.13
C ASN A 58 -4.38 -25.73 16.14
N HIS A 59 -3.33 -24.96 16.39
CA HIS A 59 -2.01 -25.46 16.77
C HIS A 59 -1.53 -24.73 18.01
#